data_AF-A0A454VXZ8-F1
#
_entry.id   AF-A0A454VXZ8-F1
#
_cell.length_a   1.000
_cell.length_b   1.000
_cell.length_c   1.000
_cell.angle_alpha   90.00
_cell.angle_beta   90.00
_cell.angle_gamma   90.00
#
_symmetry.space_group_name_H-M   'P 1'
#
loop_
_entity.id
_entity.type
_entity.pdbx_description
1 polymer ?
#
loop_
_entity_poly.entity_id
_entity_poly.type
_entity_poly.pdbx_seq_one_letter_code
_entity_poly.pdbx_strand_id
1 'polypeptide(L)'
;MSTLLTKPLHRFSARHAARLPLMVTAALLVAMFSIGSVQYEGFFSAQVLLNVMIDNGFLLVVAIGMTFVVLTGGIDLSVGSVAALSTMLTAWLVEQNGLPLALAVPVVLLVGAGGGALMGWVIHAFEIQPFIVTLAGMFLARGLCYMISTESISVTDPTTTRIAQTRVLLPGGLFVSPAVVIALVVLVLAFVVLHHTRFGLTVYALGGNESSARL
;
A
#
# COMPACT_ATOMS: atom_id res chain seq x y z
N MET A 1 20.80 50.54 8.21
CA MET A 1 21.26 50.13 6.86
C MET A 1 21.81 48.71 6.93
N SER A 2 20.94 47.70 7.13
CA SER A 2 21.36 46.28 7.17
C SER A 2 20.19 45.30 6.95
N THR A 3 19.14 45.72 6.23
CA THR A 3 17.86 44.99 6.17
C THR A 3 17.50 44.50 4.77
N LEU A 4 18.48 44.20 3.92
CA LEU A 4 18.26 43.66 2.57
C LEU A 4 19.51 42.84 2.22
N LEU A 5 19.42 41.50 2.07
CA LEU A 5 20.32 40.63 1.26
C LEU A 5 20.42 39.14 1.72
N THR A 6 19.35 38.46 2.13
CA THR A 6 19.41 36.98 2.34
C THR A 6 18.16 36.20 1.92
N LYS A 7 17.53 36.49 0.78
CA LYS A 7 16.49 35.59 0.22
C LYS A 7 16.54 35.58 -1.32
N PRO A 8 17.31 34.66 -1.92
CA PRO A 8 16.67 33.75 -2.88
C PRO A 8 17.17 32.29 -2.86
N LEU A 9 18.26 31.95 -2.16
CA LEU A 9 18.91 30.63 -2.28
C LEU A 9 18.20 29.47 -1.56
N HIS A 10 17.32 29.75 -0.59
CA HIS A 10 16.67 28.69 0.21
C HIS A 10 15.51 28.00 -0.50
N ARG A 11 14.91 28.61 -1.53
CA ARG A 11 13.77 28.02 -2.27
C ARG A 11 14.19 27.01 -3.34
N PHE A 12 15.43 27.09 -3.83
CA PHE A 12 15.95 26.14 -4.82
C PHE A 12 16.29 24.79 -4.18
N SER A 13 16.74 24.78 -2.92
CA SER A 13 17.12 23.56 -2.17
C SER A 13 15.94 22.66 -1.80
N ALA A 14 14.81 23.22 -1.35
CA ALA A 14 13.67 22.44 -0.85
C ALA A 14 13.01 21.54 -1.91
N ARG A 15 12.93 22.01 -3.17
CA ARG A 15 12.36 21.21 -4.28
C ARG A 15 13.28 20.05 -4.70
N HIS A 16 14.60 20.23 -4.59
CA HIS A 16 15.56 19.16 -4.84
C HIS A 16 15.53 18.15 -3.69
N ALA A 17 15.50 18.60 -2.44
CA ALA A 17 15.39 17.75 -1.26
C ALA A 17 14.15 16.83 -1.29
N ALA A 18 13.00 17.35 -1.75
CA ALA A 18 11.77 16.56 -1.89
C ALA A 18 11.84 15.50 -3.01
N ARG A 19 12.66 15.71 -4.05
CA ARG A 19 12.83 14.77 -5.18
C ARG A 19 14.00 13.81 -4.98
N LEU A 20 14.91 14.11 -4.05
CA LEU A 20 16.09 13.28 -3.78
C LEU A 20 15.73 11.81 -3.51
N PRO A 21 14.76 11.47 -2.64
CA PRO A 21 14.41 10.07 -2.41
C PRO A 21 13.96 9.36 -3.67
N LEU A 22 13.12 10.01 -4.49
CA LEU A 22 12.65 9.47 -5.77
C LEU A 22 13.80 9.27 -6.76
N MET A 23 14.71 10.23 -6.85
CA MET A 23 15.86 10.14 -7.75
C MET A 23 16.82 9.04 -7.31
N VAL A 24 17.06 8.90 -6.00
CA VAL A 24 17.91 7.84 -5.44
C VAL A 24 17.30 6.47 -5.68
N THR A 25 16.00 6.28 -5.42
CA THR A 25 15.34 4.98 -5.68
C THR A 25 15.30 4.65 -7.17
N ALA A 26 15.04 5.61 -8.04
CA ALA A 26 15.10 5.41 -9.49
C ALA A 26 16.52 5.06 -9.96
N ALA A 27 17.54 5.76 -9.45
CA ALA A 27 18.94 5.47 -9.79
C ALA A 27 19.35 4.08 -9.30
N LEU A 28 18.96 3.68 -8.09
CA LEU A 28 19.19 2.34 -7.55
C LEU A 28 18.49 1.27 -8.39
N LEU A 29 17.24 1.49 -8.80
CA LEU A 29 16.52 0.57 -9.68
C LEU A 29 17.25 0.38 -11.01
N VAL A 30 17.65 1.47 -11.67
CA VAL A 30 18.39 1.43 -12.94
C VAL A 30 19.75 0.74 -12.77
N ALA A 31 20.48 1.05 -11.69
CA ALA A 31 21.78 0.43 -11.41
C ALA A 31 21.63 -1.08 -11.18
N MET A 32 20.72 -1.50 -10.30
CA MET A 32 20.46 -2.92 -10.03
C MET A 32 19.98 -3.66 -11.29
N PHE A 33 19.10 -3.05 -12.08
CA PHE A 33 18.61 -3.66 -13.31
C PHE A 33 19.72 -3.81 -14.35
N SER A 34 20.57 -2.81 -14.50
CA SER A 34 21.71 -2.83 -15.43
C SER A 34 22.72 -3.89 -15.03
N ILE A 35 23.06 -3.99 -13.74
CA ILE A 35 23.99 -5.00 -13.21
C ILE A 35 23.40 -6.40 -13.42
N GLY A 36 22.12 -6.60 -13.10
CA GLY A 36 21.43 -7.88 -13.34
C GLY A 36 21.40 -8.25 -14.82
N SER A 37 21.20 -7.28 -15.71
CA SER A 37 21.21 -7.49 -17.16
C SER A 37 22.55 -7.96 -17.71
N VAL A 38 23.66 -7.61 -17.06
CA VAL A 38 25.00 -8.06 -17.46
C VAL A 38 25.33 -9.42 -16.85
N GLN A 39 24.85 -9.71 -15.64
CA GLN A 39 25.18 -10.94 -14.93
C GLN A 39 24.31 -12.15 -15.31
N TYR A 40 23.06 -11.93 -15.75
CA TYR A 40 22.10 -12.99 -15.97
C TYR A 40 21.49 -12.93 -17.38
N GLU A 41 21.56 -14.05 -18.11
CA GLU A 41 20.92 -14.19 -19.42
C GLU A 41 19.39 -14.06 -19.30
N GLY A 42 18.77 -13.29 -20.20
CA GLY A 42 17.31 -13.08 -20.22
C GLY A 42 16.79 -12.06 -19.19
N PHE A 43 17.64 -11.49 -18.35
CA PHE A 43 17.25 -10.50 -17.33
C PHE A 43 16.69 -9.20 -17.93
N PHE A 44 17.15 -8.80 -19.12
CA PHE A 44 16.63 -7.65 -19.85
C PHE A 44 15.22 -7.85 -20.44
N SER A 45 14.58 -9.01 -20.21
CA SER A 45 13.25 -9.26 -20.74
C SER A 45 12.17 -8.42 -20.05
N ALA A 46 11.17 -7.97 -20.83
CA ALA A 46 10.02 -7.27 -20.29
C ALA A 46 9.24 -8.11 -19.26
N GLN A 47 9.28 -9.44 -19.38
CA GLN A 47 8.64 -10.34 -18.42
C GLN A 47 9.29 -10.27 -17.03
N VAL A 48 10.60 -10.06 -16.92
CA VAL A 48 11.28 -9.89 -15.62
C VAL A 48 10.76 -8.64 -14.91
N LEU A 49 10.58 -7.54 -15.64
CA LEU A 49 9.97 -6.33 -15.07
C LEU A 49 8.51 -6.57 -14.64
N LEU A 50 7.73 -7.29 -15.44
CA LEU A 50 6.35 -7.66 -15.08
C LEU A 50 6.30 -8.59 -13.87
N ASN A 51 7.26 -9.51 -13.72
CA ASN A 51 7.33 -10.40 -12.55
C ASN A 51 7.54 -9.61 -11.26
N VAL A 52 8.34 -8.54 -11.27
CA VAL A 52 8.46 -7.64 -10.11
C VAL A 52 7.10 -7.05 -9.73
N MET A 53 6.28 -6.67 -10.71
CA MET A 53 4.92 -6.19 -10.45
C MET A 53 3.99 -7.30 -9.94
N ILE A 54 4.10 -8.52 -10.49
CA ILE A 54 3.32 -9.69 -10.09
C ILE A 54 3.57 -10.02 -8.61
N ASP A 55 4.83 -10.05 -8.19
CA ASP A 55 5.22 -10.41 -6.82
C ASP A 55 4.89 -9.30 -5.82
N ASN A 56 4.88 -8.04 -6.28
CA ASN A 56 4.65 -6.86 -5.42
C ASN A 56 3.26 -6.23 -5.61
N GLY A 57 2.32 -6.90 -6.28
CA GLY A 57 1.00 -6.32 -6.58
C GLY A 57 0.23 -5.89 -5.33
N PHE A 58 0.29 -6.67 -4.25
CA PHE A 58 -0.34 -6.29 -2.97
C PHE A 58 0.33 -5.07 -2.34
N LEU A 59 1.66 -4.94 -2.47
CA LEU A 59 2.42 -3.80 -1.96
C LEU A 59 2.02 -2.51 -2.68
N LEU A 60 1.73 -2.57 -3.98
CA LEU A 60 1.18 -1.44 -4.73
C LEU A 60 -0.16 -0.98 -4.15
N VAL A 61 -1.09 -1.91 -3.88
CA VAL A 61 -2.39 -1.59 -3.26
C VAL A 61 -2.21 -0.92 -1.91
N VAL A 62 -1.30 -1.46 -1.08
CA VAL A 62 -0.95 -0.87 0.21
C VAL A 62 -0.37 0.54 0.06
N ALA A 63 0.58 0.74 -0.85
CA ALA A 63 1.19 2.05 -1.10
C ALA A 63 0.16 3.10 -1.55
N ILE A 64 -0.82 2.71 -2.36
CA ILE A 64 -1.94 3.57 -2.76
C ILE A 64 -2.76 3.98 -1.53
N GLY A 65 -3.11 3.04 -0.65
CA GLY A 65 -3.80 3.35 0.61
C GLY A 65 -3.00 4.30 1.50
N MET A 66 -1.69 4.05 1.65
CA MET A 66 -0.78 4.88 2.43
C MET A 66 -0.66 6.31 1.87
N THR A 67 -0.92 6.52 0.59
CA THR A 67 -0.96 7.86 0.00
C THR A 67 -2.01 8.72 0.70
N PHE A 68 -3.19 8.18 1.00
CA PHE A 68 -4.24 8.94 1.71
C PHE A 68 -3.81 9.29 3.14
N VAL A 69 -3.16 8.36 3.85
CA VAL A 69 -2.66 8.58 5.22
C VAL A 69 -1.60 9.67 5.25
N VAL A 70 -0.65 9.63 4.32
CA VAL A 70 0.43 10.64 4.26
C VAL A 70 -0.13 11.99 3.84
N LEU A 71 -1.09 12.02 2.91
CA LEU A 71 -1.69 13.27 2.46
C LEU A 71 -2.47 13.97 3.56
N THR A 72 -3.07 13.27 4.51
CA THR A 72 -3.70 13.90 5.68
C THR A 72 -2.71 14.26 6.79
N GLY A 73 -1.40 14.05 6.60
CA GLY A 73 -0.36 14.32 7.60
C GLY A 73 -0.24 13.23 8.67
N GLY A 74 -0.87 12.07 8.48
CA GLY A 74 -0.83 10.94 9.40
C GLY A 74 0.39 10.02 9.18
N ILE A 75 0.54 9.07 10.11
CA ILE A 75 1.48 7.95 10.01
C ILE A 75 0.71 6.69 10.38
N ASP A 76 0.79 5.65 9.55
CA ASP A 76 0.24 4.33 9.84
C ASP A 76 1.33 3.26 9.87
N LEU A 77 1.59 2.76 11.07
CA LEU A 77 2.52 1.64 11.32
C LEU A 77 1.84 0.27 11.26
N SER A 78 0.51 0.23 11.34
CA SER A 78 -0.26 -1.01 11.46
C SER A 78 -0.38 -1.76 10.14
N VAL A 79 -0.22 -1.08 9.01
CA VAL A 79 -0.59 -1.59 7.68
C VAL A 79 -0.01 -2.96 7.33
N GLY A 80 1.26 -3.21 7.67
CA GLY A 80 1.88 -4.51 7.45
C GLY A 80 1.31 -5.62 8.33
N SER A 81 0.91 -5.29 9.56
CA SER A 81 0.30 -6.24 10.50
C SER A 81 -1.17 -6.49 10.17
N VAL A 82 -1.90 -5.48 9.67
CA VAL A 82 -3.27 -5.66 9.15
C VAL A 82 -3.28 -6.50 7.88
N ALA A 83 -2.29 -6.31 6.99
CA ALA A 83 -2.10 -7.18 5.83
C ALA A 83 -1.83 -8.63 6.24
N ALA A 84 -0.93 -8.85 7.21
CA ALA A 84 -0.64 -10.19 7.74
C ALA A 84 -1.87 -10.83 8.42
N LEU A 85 -2.64 -10.04 9.18
CA LEU A 85 -3.90 -10.51 9.78
C LEU A 85 -4.91 -10.91 8.70
N SER A 86 -5.01 -10.12 7.63
CA SER A 86 -5.91 -10.40 6.51
C SER A 86 -5.54 -11.71 5.82
N THR A 87 -4.25 -11.98 5.59
CA THR A 87 -3.79 -13.25 5.01
C THR A 87 -4.02 -14.43 5.95
N MET A 88 -3.73 -14.29 7.24
CA MET A 88 -3.96 -15.35 8.24
C MET A 88 -5.44 -15.67 8.38
N LEU A 89 -6.29 -14.64 8.44
CA LEU A 89 -7.73 -14.81 8.55
C LEU A 89 -8.30 -15.46 7.28
N THR A 90 -7.85 -15.07 6.09
CA THR A 90 -8.25 -15.72 4.84
C THR A 90 -7.88 -17.20 4.86
N ALA A 91 -6.63 -17.53 5.20
CA ALA A 91 -6.16 -18.92 5.24
C ALA A 91 -6.94 -19.75 6.28
N TRP A 92 -7.20 -19.19 7.46
CA TRP A 92 -7.96 -19.87 8.51
C TRP A 92 -9.43 -20.08 8.15
N LEU A 93 -10.09 -19.10 7.52
CA LEU A 93 -11.49 -19.24 7.09
C LEU A 93 -11.64 -20.28 5.98
N VAL A 94 -10.74 -20.26 4.99
CA VAL A 94 -10.82 -21.16 3.83
C VAL A 94 -10.39 -22.58 4.20
N GLU A 95 -9.24 -22.76 4.85
CA GLU A 95 -8.68 -24.11 5.09
C GLU A 95 -9.28 -24.78 6.33
N GLN A 96 -9.47 -24.05 7.43
CA GLN A 96 -9.91 -24.65 8.69
C GLN A 96 -11.43 -24.65 8.85
N ASN A 97 -12.13 -23.64 8.31
CA ASN A 97 -13.58 -23.53 8.39
C ASN A 97 -14.30 -23.93 7.09
N GLY A 98 -13.55 -24.23 6.01
CA GLY A 98 -14.11 -24.63 4.73
C GLY A 98 -14.99 -23.56 4.05
N LEU A 99 -14.85 -22.29 4.44
CA LEU A 99 -15.63 -21.22 3.83
C LEU A 99 -15.19 -21.00 2.36
N PRO A 100 -16.14 -20.90 1.42
CA PRO A 100 -15.82 -20.52 0.05
C PRO A 100 -15.06 -19.19 0.02
N LEU A 101 -14.01 -19.11 -0.81
CA LEU A 101 -13.19 -17.90 -0.96
C LEU A 101 -14.03 -16.64 -1.24
N ALA A 102 -15.12 -16.78 -2.00
CA ALA A 102 -16.04 -15.69 -2.32
C ALA A 102 -16.72 -15.06 -1.08
N LEU A 103 -16.88 -15.81 0.01
CA LEU A 103 -17.40 -15.31 1.29
C LEU A 103 -16.28 -14.87 2.23
N ALA A 104 -15.13 -15.55 2.20
CA ALA A 104 -13.98 -15.18 3.02
C ALA A 104 -13.44 -13.78 2.66
N VAL A 105 -13.37 -13.43 1.36
CA VAL A 105 -12.84 -12.14 0.89
C VAL A 105 -13.62 -10.94 1.46
N PRO A 106 -14.97 -10.84 1.33
CA PRO A 106 -15.72 -9.74 1.94
C PRO A 106 -15.55 -9.65 3.46
N VAL A 107 -15.53 -10.78 4.18
CA VAL A 107 -15.36 -10.81 5.64
C VAL A 107 -14.01 -10.22 6.05
N VAL A 108 -12.94 -10.63 5.37
CA VAL A 108 -11.58 -10.15 5.64
C VAL A 108 -11.45 -8.66 5.31
N LEU A 109 -12.03 -8.21 4.19
CA LEU A 109 -12.06 -6.79 3.83
C LEU A 109 -12.82 -5.95 4.86
N LEU A 110 -13.93 -6.46 5.40
CA LEU A 110 -14.68 -5.78 6.46
C LEU A 110 -13.88 -5.69 7.77
N VAL A 111 -13.14 -6.74 8.13
CA VAL A 111 -12.27 -6.73 9.32
C VAL A 111 -11.14 -5.71 9.15
N GLY A 112 -10.47 -5.70 7.99
CA GLY A 112 -9.40 -4.74 7.70
C GLY A 112 -9.90 -3.29 7.64
N ALA A 113 -10.99 -3.04 6.91
CA ALA A 113 -11.61 -1.72 6.81
C ALA A 113 -12.16 -1.25 8.16
N GLY A 114 -12.80 -2.15 8.92
CA GLY A 114 -13.30 -1.87 10.26
C GLY A 114 -12.18 -1.54 11.25
N GLY A 115 -11.07 -2.28 11.21
CA GLY A 115 -9.88 -1.97 12.00
C GLY A 115 -9.29 -0.60 11.66
N GLY A 116 -9.15 -0.30 10.35
CA GLY A 116 -8.71 1.01 9.87
C GLY A 116 -9.63 2.15 10.30
N ALA A 117 -10.93 1.97 10.14
CA ALA A 117 -11.95 2.94 10.54
C ALA A 117 -11.96 3.16 12.06
N LEU A 118 -11.81 2.11 12.86
CA LEU A 118 -11.70 2.20 14.32
C LEU A 118 -10.47 3.00 14.72
N MET A 119 -9.30 2.72 14.13
CA MET A 119 -8.08 3.48 14.41
C MET A 119 -8.25 4.96 14.02
N GLY A 120 -8.78 5.24 12.83
CA GLY A 120 -9.06 6.61 12.37
C GLY A 120 -10.06 7.34 13.28
N TRP A 121 -11.10 6.64 13.73
CA TRP A 121 -12.09 7.18 14.67
C TRP A 121 -11.45 7.50 16.03
N VAL A 122 -10.60 6.62 16.58
CA VAL A 122 -9.91 6.87 17.85
C VAL A 122 -8.99 8.09 17.75
N ILE A 123 -8.24 8.20 16.65
CA ILE A 123 -7.38 9.36 16.39
C ILE A 123 -8.20 10.65 16.40
N HIS A 124 -9.33 10.66 15.69
CA HIS A 124 -10.17 11.84 15.59
C HIS A 124 -10.92 12.17 16.88
N ALA A 125 -11.52 11.17 17.55
CA ALA A 125 -12.40 11.37 18.69
C ALA A 125 -11.63 11.70 19.99
N PHE A 126 -10.43 11.16 20.15
CA PHE A 126 -9.61 11.36 21.35
C PHE A 126 -8.41 12.29 21.12
N GLU A 127 -8.26 12.83 19.91
CA GLU A 127 -7.16 13.73 19.52
C GLU A 127 -5.76 13.15 19.84
N ILE A 128 -5.62 11.81 19.71
CA ILE A 128 -4.37 11.09 19.97
C ILE A 128 -3.51 11.11 18.70
N GLN A 129 -2.20 11.31 18.86
CA GLN A 129 -1.25 11.27 17.74
C GLN A 129 -1.38 9.95 16.93
N PRO A 130 -1.53 9.98 15.59
CA PRO A 130 -1.75 8.79 14.75
C PRO A 130 -0.74 7.66 14.94
N PHE A 131 0.52 8.02 15.18
CA PHE A 131 1.59 7.06 15.44
C PHE A 131 1.30 6.14 16.63
N ILE A 132 0.74 6.68 17.73
CA ILE A 132 0.47 5.89 18.96
C ILE A 132 -0.65 4.89 18.70
N VAL A 133 -1.75 5.35 18.08
CA VAL A 133 -2.91 4.51 17.79
C VAL A 133 -2.56 3.40 16.80
N THR A 134 -1.82 3.72 15.74
CA THR A 134 -1.44 2.74 14.72
C THR A 134 -0.35 1.78 15.20
N LEU A 135 0.53 2.20 16.10
CA LEU A 135 1.47 1.30 16.79
C LEU A 135 0.72 0.32 17.71
N ALA A 136 -0.26 0.78 18.48
CA ALA A 136 -1.10 -0.10 19.29
C ALA A 136 -1.92 -1.07 18.39
N GLY A 137 -2.48 -0.56 17.29
CA GLY A 137 -3.18 -1.36 16.29
C GLY A 137 -2.29 -2.42 15.63
N MET A 138 -1.01 -2.09 15.38
CA MET A 138 0.00 -3.03 14.90
C MET A 138 0.16 -4.23 15.85
N PHE A 139 0.32 -3.96 17.15
CA PHE A 139 0.46 -5.00 18.17
C PHE A 139 -0.82 -5.82 18.33
N LEU A 140 -1.98 -5.17 18.28
CA LEU A 140 -3.26 -5.87 18.31
C LEU A 140 -3.40 -6.82 17.11
N ALA A 141 -3.18 -6.33 15.89
CA ALA A 141 -3.28 -7.15 14.68
C ALA A 141 -2.31 -8.35 14.72
N ARG A 142 -1.06 -8.13 15.17
CA ARG A 142 -0.10 -9.23 15.40
C ARG A 142 -0.55 -10.20 16.47
N GLY A 143 -1.07 -9.71 17.60
CA GLY A 143 -1.61 -10.56 18.66
C GLY A 143 -2.75 -11.43 18.15
N LEU A 144 -3.65 -10.87 17.34
CA LEU A 144 -4.72 -11.62 16.69
C LEU A 144 -4.19 -12.68 15.72
N CYS A 145 -3.13 -12.40 14.96
CA CYS A 145 -2.48 -13.44 14.13
C CYS A 145 -2.05 -14.63 14.98
N TYR A 146 -1.39 -14.38 16.13
CA TYR A 146 -0.94 -15.44 17.03
C TYR A 146 -2.09 -16.19 17.70
N MET A 147 -3.23 -15.53 17.93
CA MET A 147 -4.44 -16.20 18.41
C MET A 147 -5.08 -17.11 17.36
N ILE A 148 -4.99 -16.76 16.07
CA ILE A 148 -5.52 -17.58 14.98
C ILE A 148 -4.67 -18.83 14.81
N SER A 149 -3.35 -18.66 14.66
CA SER A 149 -2.40 -19.78 14.57
C SER A 149 -0.97 -19.27 14.77
N THR A 150 -0.18 -20.03 15.52
CA THR A 150 1.27 -19.84 15.65
C THR A 150 2.05 -20.49 14.52
N GLU A 151 1.41 -21.41 13.78
CA GLU A 151 1.99 -22.13 12.65
C GLU A 151 1.51 -21.55 11.31
N SER A 152 2.31 -21.74 10.27
CA SER A 152 1.96 -21.33 8.92
C SER A 152 0.83 -22.21 8.36
N ILE A 153 -0.29 -21.59 7.99
CA ILE A 153 -1.40 -22.27 7.31
C ILE A 153 -1.13 -22.22 5.81
N SER A 154 -0.92 -23.39 5.20
CA SER A 154 -0.77 -23.50 3.74
C SER A 154 -2.14 -23.54 3.08
N VAL A 155 -2.40 -22.64 2.14
CA VAL A 155 -3.67 -22.60 1.40
C VAL A 155 -3.61 -23.58 0.23
N THR A 156 -4.44 -24.63 0.27
CA THR A 156 -4.53 -25.70 -0.73
C THR A 156 -5.84 -25.68 -1.51
N ASP A 157 -6.77 -24.79 -1.13
CA ASP A 157 -8.03 -24.60 -1.84
C ASP A 157 -7.83 -24.46 -3.38
N PRO A 158 -8.53 -25.28 -4.19
CA PRO A 158 -8.41 -25.24 -5.64
C PRO A 158 -8.77 -23.88 -6.25
N THR A 159 -9.71 -23.15 -5.65
CA THR A 159 -10.15 -21.85 -6.17
C THR A 159 -9.04 -20.81 -6.01
N THR A 160 -8.43 -20.77 -4.82
CA THR A 160 -7.31 -19.87 -4.51
C THR A 160 -6.10 -20.18 -5.39
N THR A 161 -5.76 -21.46 -5.54
CA THR A 161 -4.66 -21.90 -6.41
C THR A 161 -4.91 -21.52 -7.86
N ARG A 162 -6.13 -21.70 -8.37
CA ARG A 162 -6.51 -21.31 -9.73
C ARG A 162 -6.36 -19.81 -9.96
N ILE A 163 -6.80 -18.98 -9.00
CA ILE A 163 -6.66 -17.51 -9.10
C ILE A 163 -5.18 -17.12 -9.10
N ALA A 164 -4.38 -17.71 -8.21
CA ALA A 164 -2.94 -17.43 -8.13
C ALA A 164 -2.19 -17.81 -9.42
N GLN A 165 -2.60 -18.91 -10.08
CA GLN A 165 -1.98 -19.38 -11.32
C GLN A 165 -2.58 -18.76 -12.60
N THR A 166 -3.67 -18.00 -12.47
CA THR A 166 -4.31 -17.36 -13.63
C THR A 166 -3.36 -16.34 -14.24
N ARG A 167 -3.22 -16.37 -15.57
CA ARG A 167 -2.39 -15.45 -16.33
C ARG A 167 -3.26 -14.62 -17.25
N VAL A 168 -3.17 -13.30 -17.08
CA VAL A 168 -3.77 -12.34 -18.01
C VAL A 168 -2.73 -12.09 -19.10
N LEU A 169 -3.05 -12.49 -20.33
CA LEU A 169 -2.14 -12.37 -21.47
C LEU A 169 -2.08 -10.92 -21.98
N LEU A 170 -0.85 -10.46 -22.23
CA LEU A 170 -0.56 -9.19 -22.88
C LEU A 170 -0.03 -9.42 -24.31
N PRO A 171 -0.07 -8.39 -25.18
CA PRO A 171 0.54 -8.45 -26.49
C PRO A 171 2.02 -8.88 -26.41
N GLY A 172 2.47 -9.68 -27.38
CA GLY A 172 3.88 -10.13 -27.44
C GLY A 172 4.21 -11.34 -26.55
N GLY A 173 3.21 -12.09 -26.08
CA GLY A 173 3.42 -13.30 -25.27
C GLY A 173 3.74 -13.02 -23.80
N LEU A 174 3.65 -11.75 -23.38
CA LEU A 174 3.81 -11.32 -22.00
C LEU A 174 2.57 -11.69 -21.17
N PHE A 175 2.72 -11.78 -19.86
CA PHE A 175 1.58 -11.99 -18.97
C PHE A 175 1.73 -11.26 -17.63
N VAL A 176 0.59 -10.96 -17.02
CA VAL A 176 0.47 -10.46 -15.64
C VAL A 176 -0.49 -11.31 -14.83
N SER A 177 -0.39 -11.23 -13.51
CA SER A 177 -1.33 -11.88 -12.59
C SER A 177 -2.58 -11.01 -12.39
N PRO A 178 -3.72 -11.61 -11.98
CA PRO A 178 -4.90 -10.86 -11.56
C PRO A 178 -4.61 -9.83 -10.46
N ALA A 179 -3.62 -10.09 -9.59
CA ALA A 179 -3.23 -9.16 -8.54
C ALA A 179 -2.73 -7.82 -9.09
N VAL A 180 -1.96 -7.83 -10.19
CA VAL A 180 -1.50 -6.60 -10.87
C VAL A 180 -2.70 -5.85 -11.45
N VAL A 181 -3.64 -6.56 -12.07
CA VAL A 181 -4.86 -5.94 -12.62
C VAL A 181 -5.67 -5.27 -11.53
N ILE A 182 -5.87 -5.95 -10.38
CA ILE A 182 -6.52 -5.37 -9.21
C ILE A 182 -5.78 -4.13 -8.72
N ALA A 183 -4.45 -4.19 -8.62
CA ALA A 183 -3.63 -3.05 -8.19
C ALA A 183 -3.79 -1.84 -9.12
N LEU A 184 -3.82 -2.07 -10.45
CA LEU A 184 -4.05 -1.02 -11.44
C LEU A 184 -5.47 -0.45 -11.37
N VAL A 185 -6.48 -1.30 -11.18
CA VAL A 185 -7.87 -0.84 -10.98
C VAL A 185 -7.95 0.03 -9.72
N VAL A 186 -7.36 -0.40 -8.60
CA VAL A 186 -7.30 0.38 -7.37
C VAL A 186 -6.55 1.70 -7.58
N LEU A 187 -5.46 1.70 -8.34
CA LEU A 187 -4.71 2.91 -8.68
C LEU A 187 -5.58 3.91 -9.46
N VAL A 188 -6.28 3.45 -10.50
CA VAL A 188 -7.16 4.30 -11.31
C VAL A 188 -8.30 4.84 -10.46
N LEU A 189 -8.93 4.00 -9.64
CA LEU A 189 -10.00 4.43 -8.73
C LEU A 189 -9.48 5.47 -7.72
N ALA A 190 -8.34 5.21 -7.09
CA ALA A 190 -7.73 6.15 -6.15
C ALA A 190 -7.35 7.47 -6.82
N PHE A 191 -6.80 7.41 -8.04
CA PHE A 191 -6.46 8.61 -8.81
C PHE A 191 -7.70 9.46 -9.10
N VAL A 192 -8.79 8.82 -9.55
CA VAL A 192 -10.07 9.50 -9.81
C VAL A 192 -10.66 10.07 -8.52
N VAL A 193 -10.68 9.30 -7.43
CA VAL A 193 -11.15 9.78 -6.13
C VAL A 193 -10.35 11.00 -5.68
N LEU A 194 -9.02 10.94 -5.81
CA LEU A 194 -8.14 11.98 -5.29
C LEU A 194 -8.19 13.29 -6.12
N HIS A 195 -8.31 13.20 -7.44
CA HIS A 195 -8.26 14.37 -8.33
C HIS A 195 -9.63 14.88 -8.77
N HIS A 196 -10.66 14.03 -8.79
CA HIS A 196 -11.96 14.36 -9.38
C HIS A 196 -13.13 14.33 -8.39
N THR A 197 -12.89 14.10 -7.09
CA THR A 197 -13.97 14.11 -6.08
C THR A 197 -13.75 15.12 -4.97
N ARG A 198 -14.84 15.52 -4.31
CA ARG A 198 -14.81 16.38 -3.12
C ARG A 198 -14.00 15.77 -1.98
N PHE A 199 -14.04 14.45 -1.83
CA PHE A 199 -13.26 13.75 -0.81
C PHE A 199 -11.76 13.98 -1.01
N GLY A 200 -11.26 13.86 -2.24
CA GLY A 200 -9.86 14.13 -2.56
C GLY A 200 -9.44 15.56 -2.23
N LEU A 201 -10.30 16.55 -2.52
CA LEU A 201 -10.06 17.94 -2.14
C LEU A 201 -9.95 18.12 -0.63
N THR A 202 -10.84 17.50 0.15
CA THR A 202 -10.79 17.54 1.62
C THR A 202 -9.51 16.90 2.16
N VAL A 203 -9.09 15.77 1.60
CA VAL A 203 -7.84 15.07 1.97
C VAL A 203 -6.62 16.00 1.77
N TYR A 204 -6.52 16.68 0.63
CA TYR A 204 -5.44 17.64 0.40
C TYR A 204 -5.53 18.88 1.31
N ALA A 205 -6.73 19.37 1.59
CA ALA A 205 -6.93 20.52 2.47
C ALA A 205 -6.48 20.22 3.90
N LEU A 206 -6.82 19.03 4.41
CA LEU A 206 -6.39 18.53 5.73
C LEU A 206 -4.86 18.50 5.86
N GLY A 207 -4.15 17.99 4.85
CA GLY A 207 -2.68 17.94 4.84
C GLY A 207 -1.98 19.29 4.79
N GLY A 208 -2.64 20.30 4.21
CA GLY A 208 -2.07 21.65 4.09
C GLY A 208 -2.21 22.46 5.38
N ASN A 209 -3.43 22.56 5.91
CA ASN A 209 -3.72 23.19 7.19
C ASN A 209 -5.11 22.77 7.70
N GLU A 210 -5.15 21.91 8.71
CA GLU A 210 -6.37 21.41 9.31
C GLU A 210 -7.31 22.54 9.79
N SER A 211 -6.76 23.62 10.34
CA SER A 211 -7.56 24.77 10.80
C SER A 211 -8.23 25.52 9.64
N SER A 212 -7.57 25.60 8.48
CA SER A 212 -8.16 26.20 7.28
C SER A 212 -9.14 25.26 6.56
N ALA A 213 -9.00 23.95 6.73
CA ALA A 213 -9.90 22.96 6.15
C ALA A 213 -11.27 22.90 6.86
N ARG A 214 -11.38 23.39 8.10
CA ARG A 214 -12.64 23.46 8.86
C ARG A 214 -13.50 24.70 8.58
N LEU A 215 -12.92 25.75 7.98
CA LEU A 215 -13.59 27.03 7.66
C LEU A 215 -14.21 26.99 6.26
#